data_AF-A0A2W5WX70-F1
#
_entry.id   AF-A0A2W5WX70-F1
#
_cell.length_a   1.000
_cell.length_b   1.000
_cell.length_c   1.000
_cell.angle_alpha   90.00
_cell.angle_beta   90.00
_cell.angle_gamma   90.00
#
_symmetry.space_group_name_H-M   'P 1'
#
loop_
_entity.id
_entity.type
_entity.pdbx_description
1 polymer ?
#
loop_
_entity_poly.entity_id
_entity_poly.type
_entity_poly.pdbx_seq_one_letter_code
_entity_poly.pdbx_strand_id
1 'polypeptide(L)'
;MPAFDCPKCGKTHPRGCQGHRSGAPDEPCTKYPIRGGTHCDTHGGRAPQVKAAAARRAEAARLEKAAADLLVEAYGDDVPKVDPTEAILRAVSWKHAEVLALRRMVADLEERERVWGVTKDVQGGKDSGTTFEAKTNIWWAKLGEAERALVDFAAKAIAAGVEERKVRLAEQQGDLVSIALRRILDGLLEALVVAGLTPAMRAVWDEQVPVIVPRELRRVGGGEGS
;
A
#
# COMPACT_ATOMS: atom_id res chain seq x y z
N MET A 1 -0.35 24.86 18.23
CA MET A 1 -0.97 23.77 19.02
C MET A 1 -2.41 24.18 19.26
N PRO A 2 -3.39 23.32 18.94
CA PRO A 2 -4.80 23.65 19.15
C PRO A 2 -5.13 23.71 20.66
N ALA A 3 -6.26 24.33 20.97
CA ALA A 3 -6.85 24.28 22.30
C ALA A 3 -7.17 22.83 22.70
N PHE A 4 -7.18 22.54 23.99
CA PHE A 4 -7.41 21.19 24.52
C PHE A 4 -8.52 21.21 25.57
N ASP A 5 -9.59 20.43 25.37
CA ASP A 5 -10.64 20.29 26.36
C ASP A 5 -10.25 19.27 27.42
N CYS A 6 -10.16 19.71 28.67
CA CYS A 6 -9.62 18.90 29.74
C CYS A 6 -10.72 18.10 30.45
N PRO A 7 -10.67 16.75 30.42
CA PRO A 7 -11.65 15.92 31.10
C PRO A 7 -11.54 16.01 32.63
N LYS A 8 -10.45 16.56 33.16
CA LYS A 8 -10.21 16.66 34.61
C LYS A 8 -10.90 17.86 35.23
N CYS A 9 -10.79 19.04 34.63
CA CYS A 9 -11.38 20.28 35.15
C CYS A 9 -12.62 20.75 34.36
N GLY A 10 -12.97 20.07 33.26
CA GLY A 10 -14.11 20.41 32.41
C GLY A 10 -13.93 21.70 31.60
N LYS A 11 -12.74 22.30 31.59
CA LYS A 11 -12.45 23.57 30.89
C LYS A 11 -11.51 23.36 29.70
N THR A 12 -11.63 24.25 28.73
CA THR A 12 -10.71 24.34 27.60
C THR A 12 -9.40 25.00 28.00
N HIS A 13 -8.28 24.33 27.75
CA HIS A 13 -6.93 24.87 27.89
C HIS A 13 -6.59 25.66 26.61
N PRO A 14 -6.62 27.00 26.66
CA PRO A 14 -6.64 27.83 25.44
C PRO A 14 -5.35 27.76 24.63
N ARG A 15 -4.23 27.38 25.26
CA ARG A 15 -2.91 27.28 24.63
C ARG A 15 -2.37 25.85 24.54
N GLY A 16 -3.18 24.86 24.96
CA GLY A 16 -2.87 23.43 24.83
C GLY A 16 -1.91 22.84 25.88
N CYS A 17 -1.46 23.60 26.89
CA CYS A 17 -0.73 23.02 28.02
C CYS A 17 -1.72 22.30 28.93
N GLN A 18 -1.53 21.01 29.21
CA GLN A 18 -2.43 20.17 30.00
C GLN A 18 -2.31 20.37 31.54
N GLY A 19 -1.44 21.28 31.99
CA GLY A 19 -1.29 21.62 33.41
C GLY A 19 -2.36 22.60 33.92
N HIS A 20 -2.47 22.73 35.24
CA HIS A 20 -3.38 23.66 35.93
C HIS A 20 -2.60 24.66 36.77
N ARG A 21 -3.16 25.82 37.07
CA ARG A 21 -2.48 26.85 37.87
C ARG A 21 -2.20 26.35 39.29
N SER A 22 -1.01 26.67 39.81
CA SER A 22 -0.67 26.35 41.21
C SER A 22 -1.64 27.05 42.16
N GLY A 23 -2.23 26.30 43.10
CA GLY A 23 -3.25 26.80 44.03
C GLY A 23 -4.66 26.90 43.46
N ALA A 24 -4.87 26.64 42.16
CA ALA A 24 -6.17 26.64 41.51
C ALA A 24 -6.25 25.44 40.52
N PRO A 25 -6.49 24.21 41.02
CA PRO A 25 -6.48 22.99 40.22
C PRO A 25 -7.58 22.94 39.15
N ASP A 26 -8.62 23.75 39.29
CA ASP A 26 -9.69 23.89 38.29
C ASP A 26 -9.43 25.02 37.27
N GLU A 27 -8.28 25.68 37.33
CA GLU A 27 -7.91 26.74 36.39
C GLU A 27 -6.85 26.25 35.38
N PRO A 28 -7.14 26.30 34.07
CA PRO A 28 -6.22 25.82 33.06
C PRO A 28 -4.96 26.68 32.99
N CYS A 29 -3.83 26.04 32.68
CA CYS A 29 -2.59 26.76 32.42
C CYS A 29 -2.71 27.63 31.15
N THR A 30 -2.30 28.89 31.25
CA THR A 30 -2.29 29.85 30.14
C THR A 30 -0.95 29.93 29.41
N LYS A 31 -0.01 29.03 29.68
CA LYS A 31 1.28 28.94 28.98
C LYS A 31 1.19 27.99 27.80
N TYR A 32 2.04 28.22 26.80
CA TYR A 32 2.24 27.25 25.72
C TYR A 32 3.03 26.04 26.22
N PRO A 33 2.68 24.82 25.78
CA PRO A 33 3.52 23.66 25.99
C PRO A 33 4.85 23.81 25.23
N ILE A 34 5.86 23.06 25.64
CA ILE A 34 7.12 22.98 24.88
C ILE A 34 6.85 22.41 23.47
N ARG A 35 7.70 22.74 22.49
CA ARG A 35 7.56 22.25 21.10
C ARG A 35 7.53 20.71 21.09
N GLY A 36 6.47 20.13 20.53
CA GLY A 36 6.24 18.68 20.48
C GLY A 36 5.77 18.03 21.80
N GLY A 37 5.63 18.80 22.88
CA GLY A 37 5.14 18.34 24.18
C GLY A 37 3.71 18.79 24.47
N THR A 38 3.13 18.26 25.56
CA THR A 38 1.77 18.60 26.01
C THR A 38 1.73 19.49 27.25
N HIS A 39 2.90 19.78 27.83
CA HIS A 39 3.03 20.59 29.04
C HIS A 39 4.05 21.71 28.86
N CYS A 40 3.83 22.83 29.53
CA CYS A 40 4.77 23.95 29.54
C CYS A 40 5.99 23.64 30.41
N ASP A 41 7.00 24.48 30.32
CA ASP A 41 8.26 24.33 31.05
C ASP A 41 8.06 24.20 32.57
N THR A 42 7.08 24.91 33.13
CA THR A 42 6.72 24.87 34.57
C THR A 42 5.76 23.75 34.97
N HIS A 43 5.11 23.06 34.03
CA HIS A 43 4.22 21.92 34.32
C HIS A 43 4.83 20.60 33.85
N GLY A 44 6.14 20.44 34.06
CA GLY A 44 6.86 19.19 33.75
C GLY A 44 7.48 19.14 32.35
N GLY A 45 7.28 20.15 31.50
CA GLY A 45 7.92 20.23 30.18
C GLY A 45 9.45 20.30 30.24
N ARG A 46 10.05 20.69 31.37
CA ARG A 46 11.51 20.67 31.56
C ARG A 46 12.10 19.30 31.84
N ALA A 47 11.28 18.32 32.23
CA ALA A 47 11.76 16.99 32.59
C ALA A 47 12.49 16.33 31.39
N PRO A 48 13.68 15.72 31.59
CA PRO A 48 14.48 15.18 30.49
C PRO A 48 13.72 14.19 29.58
N GLN A 49 12.93 13.29 30.18
CA GLN A 49 12.11 12.32 29.45
C GLN A 49 10.99 12.98 28.63
N VAL A 50 10.41 14.07 29.14
CA VAL A 50 9.36 14.83 28.44
C VAL A 50 9.97 15.61 27.28
N LYS A 51 11.13 16.25 27.47
CA LYS A 51 11.88 16.91 26.39
C LYS A 51 12.28 15.93 25.30
N ALA A 52 12.79 14.76 25.65
CA ALA A 52 13.20 13.75 24.68
C ALA A 52 12.01 13.23 23.86
N ALA A 53 10.87 12.94 24.51
CA ALA A 53 9.65 12.55 23.81
C ALA A 53 9.10 13.68 22.92
N ALA A 54 9.14 14.93 23.41
CA ALA A 54 8.70 16.09 22.66
C ALA A 54 9.57 16.36 21.44
N ALA A 55 10.90 16.21 21.56
CA ALA A 55 11.83 16.30 20.44
C ALA A 55 11.55 15.23 19.37
N ARG A 56 11.31 13.97 19.77
CA ARG A 56 10.93 12.90 18.83
C ARG A 56 9.65 13.21 18.07
N ARG A 57 8.61 13.71 18.76
CA ARG A 57 7.34 14.10 18.10
C ARG A 57 7.52 15.32 17.19
N ALA A 58 8.30 16.31 17.62
CA ALA A 58 8.56 17.49 16.80
C ALA A 58 9.34 17.13 15.53
N GLU A 59 10.27 16.18 15.62
CA GLU A 59 11.00 15.68 14.46
C GLU A 59 10.11 14.84 13.55
N ALA A 60 9.29 13.93 14.09
CA ALA A 60 8.31 13.19 13.30
C ALA A 60 7.37 14.13 12.53
N ALA A 61 6.81 15.15 13.20
CA ALA A 61 5.95 16.14 12.55
C ALA A 61 6.71 16.98 11.49
N ARG A 62 8.01 17.24 11.69
CA ARG A 62 8.85 17.92 10.69
C ARG A 62 9.06 17.04 9.47
N LEU A 63 9.34 15.76 9.66
CA LEU A 63 9.53 14.79 8.59
C LEU A 63 8.23 14.52 7.83
N GLU A 64 7.10 14.39 8.54
CA GLU A 64 5.77 14.27 7.92
C GLU A 64 5.45 15.50 7.07
N LYS A 65 5.70 16.71 7.59
CA LYS A 65 5.53 17.93 6.81
C LYS A 65 6.45 17.94 5.60
N ALA A 66 7.73 17.61 5.75
CA ALA A 66 8.67 17.57 4.63
C ALA A 66 8.26 16.54 3.57
N ALA A 67 7.74 15.37 3.98
CA ALA A 67 7.21 14.37 3.06
C ALA A 67 5.96 14.89 2.32
N ALA A 68 5.06 15.60 3.00
CA ALA A 68 3.91 16.24 2.38
C ALA A 68 4.34 17.33 1.39
N ASP A 69 5.30 18.18 1.77
CA ASP A 69 5.85 19.24 0.92
C ASP A 69 6.50 18.63 -0.34
N LEU A 70 7.24 17.52 -0.21
CA LEU A 70 7.81 16.78 -1.35
C LEU A 70 6.74 16.21 -2.28
N LEU A 71 5.62 15.71 -1.75
CA LEU A 71 4.51 15.22 -2.57
C LEU A 71 3.83 16.36 -3.34
N VAL A 72 3.65 17.52 -2.70
CA VAL A 72 3.11 18.73 -3.34
C VAL A 72 4.07 19.26 -4.41
N GLU A 73 5.38 19.24 -4.17
CA GLU A 73 6.38 19.64 -5.15
C GLU A 73 6.43 18.68 -6.34
N ALA A 74 6.42 17.37 -6.07
CA ALA A 74 6.54 16.34 -7.10
C ALA A 74 5.29 16.24 -7.99
N TYR A 75 4.10 16.44 -7.42
CA TYR A 75 2.84 16.15 -8.12
C TYR A 75 1.83 17.29 -8.10
N GLY A 76 1.92 18.25 -7.18
CA GLY A 76 0.90 19.31 -7.04
C GLY A 76 -0.51 18.71 -6.99
N ASP A 77 -1.40 19.21 -7.86
CA ASP A 77 -2.75 18.65 -8.08
C ASP A 77 -2.78 17.55 -9.16
N ASP A 78 -1.67 17.32 -9.88
CA ASP A 78 -1.54 16.35 -10.97
C ASP A 78 -0.98 15.01 -10.46
N VAL A 79 -1.70 14.40 -9.52
CA VAL A 79 -1.36 13.06 -9.04
C VAL A 79 -1.65 12.05 -10.15
N PRO A 80 -0.67 11.21 -10.54
CA PRO A 80 -0.88 10.20 -11.57
C PRO A 80 -2.09 9.34 -11.23
N LYS A 81 -3.04 9.26 -12.16
CA LYS A 81 -4.18 8.35 -12.03
C LYS A 81 -3.64 6.92 -12.06
N VAL A 82 -3.87 6.18 -10.99
CA VAL A 82 -3.55 4.76 -10.92
C VAL A 82 -4.86 3.98 -11.00
N ASP A 83 -4.91 2.96 -11.84
CA ASP A 83 -6.00 2.00 -11.79
C ASP A 83 -5.95 1.26 -10.43
N PRO A 84 -7.00 1.35 -9.59
CA PRO A 84 -6.94 0.76 -8.25
C PRO A 84 -6.77 -0.77 -8.25
N THR A 85 -7.23 -1.43 -9.31
CA THR A 85 -7.11 -2.89 -9.50
C THR A 85 -5.66 -3.25 -9.76
N GLU A 86 -5.00 -2.54 -10.66
CA GLU A 86 -3.58 -2.74 -10.93
C GLU A 86 -2.72 -2.40 -9.71
N ALA A 87 -3.05 -1.32 -9.00
CA ALA A 87 -2.35 -0.91 -7.78
C ALA A 87 -2.35 -2.01 -6.72
N ILE A 88 -3.53 -2.57 -6.42
CA ILE A 88 -3.65 -3.57 -5.37
C ILE A 88 -2.97 -4.90 -5.76
N LEU A 89 -3.05 -5.29 -7.03
CA LEU A 89 -2.34 -6.48 -7.54
C LEU A 89 -0.83 -6.32 -7.44
N ARG A 90 -0.30 -5.17 -7.86
CA ARG A 90 1.12 -4.85 -7.69
C ARG A 90 1.52 -4.88 -6.22
N ALA A 91 0.70 -4.31 -5.34
CA ALA A 91 0.97 -4.31 -3.91
C ALA A 91 1.03 -5.73 -3.34
N VAL A 92 0.10 -6.63 -3.72
CA VAL A 92 0.12 -8.05 -3.34
C VAL A 92 1.40 -8.73 -3.84
N SER A 93 1.76 -8.56 -5.11
CA SER A 93 2.97 -9.17 -5.69
C SER A 93 4.25 -8.70 -5.00
N TRP A 94 4.38 -7.39 -4.78
CA TRP A 94 5.52 -6.82 -4.05
C TRP A 94 5.59 -7.35 -2.63
N LYS A 95 4.45 -7.44 -1.94
CA LYS A 95 4.40 -7.94 -0.57
C LYS A 95 4.73 -9.41 -0.48
N HIS A 96 4.32 -10.20 -1.47
CA HIS A 96 4.70 -11.60 -1.59
C HIS A 96 6.21 -11.76 -1.78
N ALA A 97 6.82 -10.96 -2.67
CA ALA A 97 8.27 -10.96 -2.87
C ALA A 97 9.03 -10.61 -1.58
N GLU A 98 8.55 -9.62 -0.81
CA GLU A 98 9.12 -9.27 0.49
C GLU A 98 9.07 -10.45 1.48
N VAL A 99 7.92 -11.14 1.56
CA VAL A 99 7.77 -12.35 2.40
C VAL A 99 8.75 -13.44 1.98
N LEU A 100 8.92 -13.70 0.68
CA LEU A 100 9.87 -14.70 0.19
C LEU A 100 11.31 -14.36 0.57
N ALA A 101 11.71 -13.09 0.44
CA ALA A 101 13.03 -12.63 0.83
C ALA A 101 13.27 -12.79 2.35
N LEU A 102 12.29 -12.38 3.17
CA LEU A 102 12.37 -12.49 4.63
C LEU A 102 12.38 -13.96 5.10
N ARG A 103 11.61 -14.84 4.44
CA ARG A 103 11.64 -16.29 4.72
C ARG A 103 13.02 -16.88 4.48
N ARG A 104 13.71 -16.46 3.41
CA ARG A 104 15.09 -16.88 3.15
C ARG A 104 16.03 -16.41 4.26
N MET A 105 15.96 -15.13 4.65
CA MET A 105 16.78 -14.58 5.74
C MET A 105 16.53 -15.30 7.07
N VAL A 106 15.27 -15.64 7.37
CA VAL A 106 14.89 -16.35 8.59
C VAL A 106 15.30 -17.83 8.56
N ALA A 107 15.26 -18.47 7.38
CA ALA A 107 15.70 -19.85 7.22
C ALA A 107 17.19 -20.01 7.55
N ASP A 108 17.99 -18.98 7.26
CA ASP A 108 19.43 -18.93 7.55
C ASP A 108 19.76 -18.68 9.03
N LEU A 109 18.77 -18.38 9.89
CA LEU A 109 18.97 -18.19 11.34
C LEU A 109 18.95 -19.52 12.10
N GLU A 110 19.89 -19.70 13.04
CA GLU A 110 19.81 -20.81 14.00
C GLU A 110 18.56 -20.67 14.89
N GLU A 111 18.01 -21.80 15.37
CA GLU A 111 16.75 -21.82 16.11
C GLU A 111 16.77 -20.92 17.36
N ARG A 112 17.92 -20.87 18.05
CA ARG A 112 18.12 -20.00 19.22
C ARG A 112 18.17 -18.52 18.85
N GLU A 113 18.68 -18.18 17.68
CA GLU A 113 18.82 -16.79 17.19
C GLU A 113 17.49 -16.20 16.72
N ARG A 114 16.46 -17.01 16.50
CA ARG A 114 15.10 -16.54 16.15
C ARG A 114 14.40 -15.87 17.34
N VAL A 115 14.69 -16.34 18.55
CA VAL A 115 14.10 -15.86 19.83
C VAL A 115 15.05 -15.03 20.68
N TRP A 116 16.35 -15.01 20.34
CA TRP A 116 17.39 -14.27 21.06
C TRP A 116 18.01 -13.19 20.16
N GLY A 117 17.96 -11.93 20.57
CA GLY A 117 18.39 -10.79 19.75
C GLY A 117 19.22 -9.77 20.53
N VAL A 118 20.18 -9.12 19.87
CA VAL A 118 20.94 -8.00 20.44
C VAL A 118 20.02 -6.79 20.55
N THR A 119 19.79 -6.28 21.75
CA THR A 119 18.91 -5.12 21.97
C THR A 119 19.67 -3.81 22.15
N LYS A 120 20.97 -3.88 22.44
CA LYS A 120 21.82 -2.70 22.63
C LYS A 120 23.29 -3.04 22.40
N ASP A 121 23.92 -2.30 21.48
CA ASP A 121 25.38 -2.28 21.31
C ASP A 121 25.88 -0.89 21.70
N VAL A 122 26.70 -0.81 22.74
CA VAL A 122 27.23 0.45 23.28
C VAL A 122 28.73 0.48 22.99
N GLN A 123 29.12 1.25 21.97
CA GLN A 123 30.54 1.50 21.68
C GLN A 123 31.04 2.73 22.46
N GLY A 124 31.94 2.49 23.41
CA GLY A 124 32.72 3.51 24.12
C GLY A 124 32.11 4.02 25.44
N GLY A 125 32.90 3.92 26.52
CA GLY A 125 32.55 4.33 27.90
C GLY A 125 32.98 3.30 28.94
N LYS A 126 32.91 3.62 30.25
CA LYS A 126 33.21 2.67 31.35
C LYS A 126 32.26 1.46 31.39
N ASP A 127 31.15 1.52 30.65
CA ASP A 127 30.16 0.44 30.49
C ASP A 127 30.12 -0.08 29.04
N SER A 128 31.28 -0.41 28.46
CA SER A 128 31.35 -1.03 27.12
C SER A 128 31.00 -2.52 27.21
N GLY A 129 29.97 -2.96 26.48
CA GLY A 129 29.59 -4.38 26.38
C GLY A 129 28.30 -4.59 25.58
N THR A 130 28.23 -5.69 24.83
CA THR A 130 27.00 -6.09 24.12
C THR A 130 26.03 -6.71 25.12
N THR A 131 24.85 -6.11 25.29
CA THR A 131 23.79 -6.69 26.13
C THR A 131 22.87 -7.51 25.25
N PHE A 132 22.73 -8.79 25.56
CA PHE A 132 21.78 -9.67 24.91
C PHE A 132 20.54 -9.82 25.80
N GLU A 133 19.36 -9.62 25.24
CA GLU A 133 18.09 -9.86 25.91
C GLU A 133 17.28 -10.89 25.12
N ALA A 134 16.40 -11.63 25.80
CA ALA A 134 15.44 -12.53 25.17
C ALA A 134 14.35 -11.70 24.45
N LYS A 135 14.69 -11.14 23.30
CA LYS A 135 13.78 -10.40 22.44
C LYS A 135 13.82 -11.01 21.04
N THR A 136 12.65 -11.20 20.43
CA THR A 136 12.49 -11.77 19.09
C THR A 136 13.43 -11.13 18.08
N ASN A 137 14.05 -11.96 17.25
CA ASN A 137 14.92 -11.50 16.18
C ASN A 137 14.19 -10.52 15.26
N ILE A 138 14.86 -9.45 14.86
CA ILE A 138 14.26 -8.41 14.01
C ILE A 138 13.74 -8.97 12.68
N TRP A 139 14.42 -9.95 12.10
CA TRP A 139 14.01 -10.60 10.85
C TRP A 139 12.77 -11.46 11.04
N TRP A 140 12.69 -12.20 12.15
CA TRP A 140 11.49 -12.97 12.50
C TRP A 140 10.28 -12.06 12.73
N ALA A 141 10.46 -10.96 13.46
CA ALA A 141 9.40 -9.98 13.70
C ALA A 141 8.92 -9.34 12.38
N LYS A 142 9.85 -8.92 11.53
CA LYS A 142 9.57 -8.36 10.20
C LYS A 142 8.85 -9.36 9.29
N LEU A 143 9.24 -10.63 9.32
CA LEU A 143 8.54 -11.69 8.57
C LEU A 143 7.08 -11.78 9.01
N GLY A 144 6.81 -11.86 10.31
CA GLY A 144 5.44 -11.92 10.81
C GLY A 144 4.61 -10.67 10.45
N GLU A 145 5.21 -9.48 10.45
CA GLU A 145 4.55 -8.25 9.97
C GLU A 145 4.25 -8.31 8.47
N ALA A 146 5.21 -8.75 7.66
CA ALA A 146 5.05 -8.87 6.21
C ALA A 146 3.98 -9.90 5.83
N GLU A 147 3.93 -11.05 6.52
CA GLU A 147 2.92 -12.09 6.30
C GLU A 147 1.51 -11.61 6.64
N ARG A 148 1.34 -10.91 7.78
CA ARG A 148 0.04 -10.30 8.14
C ARG A 148 -0.42 -9.28 7.10
N ALA A 149 0.49 -8.42 6.65
CA ALA A 149 0.18 -7.42 5.64
C ALA A 149 -0.12 -8.04 4.26
N LEU A 150 0.54 -9.15 3.89
CA LEU A 150 0.20 -9.89 2.67
C LEU A 150 -1.23 -10.44 2.72
N VAL A 151 -1.62 -11.04 3.84
CA VAL A 151 -2.99 -11.54 4.03
C VAL A 151 -4.01 -10.41 3.95
N ASP A 152 -3.74 -9.27 4.59
CA ASP A 152 -4.61 -8.09 4.51
C ASP A 152 -4.76 -7.56 3.08
N PHE A 153 -3.66 -7.45 2.31
CA PHE A 153 -3.72 -7.01 0.92
C PHE A 153 -4.46 -8.01 0.02
N ALA A 154 -4.25 -9.31 0.20
CA ALA A 154 -4.96 -10.34 -0.53
C ALA A 154 -6.47 -10.32 -0.22
N ALA A 155 -6.84 -10.17 1.06
CA ALA A 155 -8.23 -10.05 1.47
C ALA A 155 -8.91 -8.82 0.84
N LYS A 156 -8.21 -7.68 0.80
CA LYS A 156 -8.70 -6.46 0.14
C LYS A 156 -8.83 -6.62 -1.37
N ALA A 157 -7.92 -7.34 -2.02
CA ALA A 157 -8.01 -7.62 -3.46
C ALA A 157 -9.24 -8.49 -3.79
N ILE A 158 -9.50 -9.51 -2.97
CA ILE A 158 -10.70 -10.36 -3.09
C ILE A 158 -11.96 -9.52 -2.85
N ALA A 159 -12.00 -8.73 -1.77
CA ALA A 159 -13.15 -7.88 -1.44
C ALA A 159 -13.44 -6.82 -2.52
N ALA A 160 -12.41 -6.35 -3.23
CA ALA A 160 -12.55 -5.40 -4.34
C ALA A 160 -13.06 -6.04 -5.64
N GLY A 161 -13.27 -7.37 -5.67
CA GLY A 161 -13.78 -8.08 -6.84
C GLY A 161 -12.83 -8.04 -8.05
N VAL A 162 -11.52 -8.03 -7.77
CA VAL A 162 -10.46 -7.85 -8.77
C VAL A 162 -10.51 -8.93 -9.86
N GLU A 163 -10.75 -10.18 -9.46
CA GLU A 163 -10.77 -11.31 -10.38
C GLU A 163 -12.03 -11.31 -11.24
N GLU A 164 -13.20 -11.01 -10.67
CA GLU A 164 -14.43 -10.84 -11.43
C GLU A 164 -14.34 -9.68 -12.42
N ARG A 165 -13.64 -8.60 -12.06
CA ARG A 165 -13.41 -7.46 -12.95
C ARG A 165 -12.45 -7.82 -14.09
N LYS A 166 -11.38 -8.56 -13.83
CA LYS A 166 -10.45 -9.04 -14.88
C LYS A 166 -11.14 -9.93 -15.88
N VAL A 167 -11.89 -10.92 -15.40
CA VAL A 167 -12.64 -11.85 -16.26
C VAL A 167 -13.61 -11.06 -17.13
N ARG A 168 -14.36 -10.14 -16.54
CA ARG A 168 -15.31 -9.28 -17.28
C ARG A 168 -14.62 -8.41 -18.34
N LEU A 169 -13.45 -7.84 -18.04
CA LEU A 169 -12.69 -7.05 -19.02
C LEU A 169 -12.17 -7.94 -20.16
N ALA A 170 -11.69 -9.14 -19.86
CA ALA A 170 -11.25 -10.10 -20.87
C ALA A 170 -12.42 -10.56 -21.77
N GLU A 171 -13.59 -10.84 -21.19
CA GLU A 171 -14.82 -11.17 -21.92
C GLU A 171 -15.25 -10.02 -22.85
N GLN A 172 -15.29 -8.79 -22.33
CA GLN A 172 -15.62 -7.59 -23.12
C GLN A 172 -14.65 -7.38 -24.28
N GLN A 173 -13.35 -7.61 -24.06
CA GLN A 173 -12.36 -7.54 -25.13
C GLN A 173 -12.56 -8.64 -26.18
N GLY A 174 -12.89 -9.86 -25.75
CA GLY A 174 -13.25 -10.96 -26.65
C GLY A 174 -14.46 -10.62 -27.54
N ASP A 175 -15.50 -10.03 -26.96
CA ASP A 175 -16.69 -9.58 -27.69
C ASP A 175 -16.35 -8.51 -28.73
N LEU A 176 -15.56 -7.49 -28.33
CA LEU A 176 -15.15 -6.41 -29.24
C LEU A 176 -14.31 -6.92 -30.42
N VAL A 177 -13.38 -7.84 -30.16
CA VAL A 177 -12.56 -8.49 -31.20
C VAL A 177 -13.44 -9.31 -32.14
N SER A 178 -14.40 -10.08 -31.60
CA SER A 178 -15.35 -10.86 -32.41
C SER A 178 -16.20 -9.97 -33.32
N ILE A 179 -16.73 -8.87 -32.79
CA ILE A 179 -17.51 -7.89 -33.55
C ILE A 179 -16.65 -7.25 -34.65
N ALA A 180 -15.42 -6.84 -34.33
CA ALA A 180 -14.51 -6.26 -35.30
C ALA A 180 -14.16 -7.24 -36.43
N LEU A 181 -13.84 -8.50 -36.10
CA LEU A 181 -13.55 -9.54 -37.08
C LEU A 181 -14.73 -9.80 -38.00
N ARG A 182 -15.95 -9.91 -37.46
CA ARG A 182 -17.17 -10.07 -38.28
C ARG A 182 -17.33 -8.92 -39.25
N ARG A 183 -17.25 -7.67 -38.77
CA ARG A 183 -17.34 -6.47 -39.64
C ARG A 183 -16.28 -6.43 -40.73
N ILE A 184 -15.04 -6.84 -40.42
CA ILE A 184 -13.96 -6.91 -41.40
C ILE A 184 -14.28 -7.98 -42.46
N LEU A 185 -14.69 -9.17 -42.04
CA LEU A 185 -15.04 -10.26 -42.95
C LEU A 185 -16.26 -9.91 -43.83
N ASP A 186 -17.27 -9.25 -43.28
CA ASP A 186 -18.43 -8.77 -44.02
C ASP A 186 -18.02 -7.73 -45.07
N GLY A 187 -17.20 -6.74 -44.69
CA GLY A 187 -16.69 -5.73 -45.63
C GLY A 187 -15.80 -6.31 -46.74
N LEU A 188 -14.98 -7.31 -46.41
CA LEU A 188 -14.17 -8.05 -47.41
C LEU A 188 -15.07 -8.84 -48.37
N LEU A 189 -16.11 -9.51 -47.86
CA LEU A 189 -17.06 -10.23 -48.68
C LEU A 189 -17.80 -9.28 -49.64
N GLU A 190 -18.25 -8.13 -49.15
CA GLU A 190 -18.89 -7.09 -49.97
C GLU A 190 -17.96 -6.63 -51.11
N ALA A 191 -16.70 -6.31 -50.80
CA ALA A 191 -15.71 -5.91 -51.80
C ALA A 191 -15.46 -7.00 -52.85
N LEU A 192 -15.36 -8.28 -52.44
CA LEU A 192 -15.17 -9.41 -53.34
C LEU A 192 -16.38 -9.63 -54.25
N VAL A 193 -17.59 -9.42 -53.73
CA VAL A 193 -18.82 -9.54 -54.51
C VAL A 193 -18.89 -8.47 -55.59
N VAL A 194 -18.53 -7.23 -55.25
CA VAL A 194 -18.40 -6.14 -56.23
C VAL A 194 -17.36 -6.50 -57.30
N ALA A 195 -16.28 -7.19 -56.93
CA ALA A 195 -15.25 -7.66 -57.85
C ALA A 195 -15.63 -8.90 -58.69
N GLY A 196 -16.86 -9.42 -58.54
CA GLY A 196 -17.39 -10.52 -59.37
C GLY A 196 -17.38 -11.90 -58.70
N LEU A 197 -17.34 -11.99 -57.37
CA LEU A 197 -17.51 -13.26 -56.64
C LEU A 197 -18.80 -13.97 -57.07
N THR A 198 -18.70 -15.24 -57.44
CA THR A 198 -19.86 -16.03 -57.89
C THR A 198 -20.76 -16.42 -56.71
N PRO A 199 -22.07 -16.67 -56.95
CA PRO A 199 -22.98 -17.14 -55.91
C PRO A 199 -22.53 -18.45 -55.22
N ALA A 200 -21.88 -19.35 -55.96
CA ALA A 200 -21.33 -20.59 -55.41
C ALA A 200 -20.20 -20.34 -54.41
N MET A 201 -19.31 -19.38 -54.69
CA MET A 201 -18.22 -19.02 -53.79
C MET A 201 -18.72 -18.25 -52.56
N ARG A 202 -19.78 -17.46 -52.69
CA ARG A 202 -20.46 -16.82 -51.56
C ARG A 202 -21.06 -17.86 -50.60
N ALA A 203 -21.71 -18.89 -51.14
CA ALA A 203 -22.27 -19.97 -50.31
C ALA A 203 -21.19 -20.71 -49.51
N VAL A 204 -20.02 -20.97 -50.13
CA VAL A 204 -18.87 -21.55 -49.43
C VAL A 204 -18.36 -20.60 -48.34
N TRP A 205 -18.29 -19.30 -48.60
CA TRP A 205 -17.88 -18.31 -47.59
C TRP A 205 -18.79 -18.34 -46.36
N ASP A 206 -20.11 -18.27 -46.57
CA ASP A 206 -21.11 -18.26 -45.51
C ASP A 206 -21.09 -19.55 -44.66
N GLU A 207 -20.78 -20.69 -45.28
CA GLU A 207 -20.63 -21.97 -44.58
C GLU A 207 -19.30 -22.07 -43.81
N GLN A 208 -18.20 -21.59 -44.40
CA GLN A 208 -16.87 -21.81 -43.84
C GLN A 208 -16.48 -20.79 -42.77
N VAL A 209 -16.96 -19.54 -42.83
CA VAL A 209 -16.60 -18.51 -41.84
C VAL A 209 -16.99 -18.90 -40.40
N PRO A 210 -18.21 -19.40 -40.12
CA PRO A 210 -18.58 -19.88 -38.78
C PRO A 210 -17.79 -21.09 -38.29
N VAL A 211 -17.09 -21.81 -39.18
CA VAL A 211 -16.29 -23.00 -38.85
C VAL A 211 -14.81 -22.63 -38.65
N ILE A 212 -14.24 -21.87 -39.59
CA ILE A 212 -12.83 -21.51 -39.61
C ILE A 212 -12.52 -20.52 -38.48
N VAL A 213 -13.33 -19.48 -38.30
CA VAL A 213 -13.03 -18.41 -37.33
C VAL A 213 -12.95 -18.96 -35.89
N PRO A 214 -13.94 -19.74 -35.37
CA PRO A 214 -13.83 -20.31 -34.03
C PRO A 214 -12.69 -21.33 -33.89
N ARG A 215 -12.35 -22.07 -34.96
CA ARG A 215 -11.23 -23.02 -34.95
C ARG A 215 -9.91 -22.30 -34.76
N GLU A 216 -9.67 -21.23 -35.50
CA GLU A 216 -8.42 -20.46 -35.39
C GLU A 216 -8.35 -19.69 -34.06
N LEU A 217 -9.46 -19.12 -33.57
CA LEU A 217 -9.49 -18.48 -32.25
C LEU A 217 -9.17 -19.45 -31.11
N ARG A 218 -9.66 -20.70 -31.17
CA ARG A 218 -9.30 -21.74 -30.20
C ARG A 218 -7.81 -22.11 -30.23
N ARG A 219 -7.18 -22.08 -31.40
CA ARG A 219 -5.73 -22.33 -31.52
C ARG A 219 -4.90 -21.22 -30.88
N VAL A 220 -5.32 -19.97 -31.04
CA VAL A 220 -4.67 -18.83 -30.40
C VAL A 220 -4.89 -18.84 -28.89
N GLY A 221 -6.12 -19.09 -28.43
CA GLY A 221 -6.46 -19.13 -27.00
C GLY A 221 -5.90 -20.33 -26.22
N GLY A 222 -5.53 -21.42 -26.89
CA GLY A 222 -4.91 -22.60 -26.27
C GLY A 222 -3.37 -22.57 -26.24
N GLY A 223 -2.75 -21.47 -26.66
CA GLY A 223 -1.30 -21.35 -26.90
C GLY A 223 -0.45 -20.77 -25.76
N GLU A 224 -0.98 -20.57 -24.55
CA GLU A 224 -0.18 -20.19 -23.38
C GLU A 224 0.17 -21.42 -22.55
N GLY A 225 1.30 -22.04 -22.90
CA GLY A 225 1.82 -23.23 -22.24
C GLY A 225 3.04 -23.82 -22.92
N SER A 226 4.05 -22.98 -23.23
CA SER A 226 5.42 -23.42 -23.47
C SER A 226 6.42 -22.38 -23.01
#